data_AF-A0A7C5Q7X9-F1
#
_entry.id   AF-A0A7C5Q7X9-F1
#
_cell.length_a   1.000
_cell.length_b   1.000
_cell.length_c   1.000
_cell.angle_alpha   90.00
_cell.angle_beta   90.00
_cell.angle_gamma   90.00
#
_symmetry.space_group_name_H-M   'P 1'
#
loop_
_entity.id
_entity.type
_entity.pdbx_description
1 polymer ?
#
loop_
_entity_poly.entity_id
_entity_poly.type
_entity_poly.pdbx_seq_one_letter_code
_entity_poly.pdbx_strand_id
1 'polypeptide(L)'
;MSVEVRIVSKTPPGGRCELYARMLFEIVRSHANVYYTLIPADLNPEEVTPPLVLVSGTPVHPEDGVILTPPEVLRALEKAGAELREGSSPPEERLWELYEEFLSGI
;
A
#
# COMPACT_ATOMS: atom_id res chain seq x y z
N MET A 1 10.80 8.99 13.04
CA MET A 1 10.96 9.34 11.60
C MET A 1 9.65 9.01 10.89
N SER A 2 9.21 9.76 9.90
CA SER A 2 7.92 9.50 9.22
C SER A 2 8.12 8.66 7.96
N VAL A 3 7.27 7.65 7.75
CA VAL A 3 7.28 6.77 6.58
C VAL A 3 6.18 7.20 5.61
N GLU A 4 6.57 7.66 4.43
CA GLU A 4 5.62 7.97 3.36
C GLU A 4 5.30 6.72 2.54
N VAL A 5 4.03 6.50 2.23
CA VAL A 5 3.61 5.57 1.18
C VAL A 5 2.91 6.31 0.06
N ARG A 6 3.47 6.28 -1.16
CA ARG A 6 2.84 6.88 -2.34
C ARG A 6 2.22 5.79 -3.21
N ILE A 7 0.98 5.99 -3.64
CA ILE A 7 0.34 5.17 -4.66
C ILE A 7 0.13 6.02 -5.90
N VAL A 8 0.68 5.59 -7.03
CA VAL A 8 0.24 6.10 -8.34
C VAL A 8 -0.93 5.25 -8.81
N SER A 9 -2.11 5.86 -8.89
CA SER A 9 -3.39 5.20 -9.19
C SER A 9 -3.88 5.54 -10.60
N LYS A 10 -4.62 4.61 -11.21
CA LYS A 10 -5.45 4.93 -12.39
C LYS A 10 -6.55 5.93 -12.03
N THR A 11 -7.05 6.62 -13.06
CA THR A 11 -8.17 7.58 -12.99
C THR A 11 -9.24 7.14 -14.00
N PRO A 12 -10.42 6.62 -13.57
CA PRO A 12 -10.84 6.40 -12.19
C PRO A 12 -10.05 5.25 -11.50
N PRO A 13 -9.94 5.27 -10.16
CA PRO A 13 -9.34 4.18 -9.40
C PRO A 13 -10.19 2.91 -9.51
N GLY A 14 -9.53 1.76 -9.61
CA GLY A 14 -10.20 0.45 -9.63
C GLY A 14 -9.20 -0.71 -9.66
N GLY A 15 -9.73 -1.92 -9.45
CA GLY A 15 -8.93 -3.14 -9.41
C GLY A 15 -7.83 -3.07 -8.36
N ARG A 16 -6.59 -3.39 -8.75
CA ARG A 16 -5.42 -3.35 -7.84
C ARG A 16 -5.17 -1.97 -7.19
N CYS A 17 -5.55 -0.87 -7.84
CA CYS A 17 -5.38 0.47 -7.24
C CYS A 17 -6.27 0.64 -6.00
N GLU A 18 -7.49 0.10 -6.06
CA GLU A 18 -8.44 0.13 -4.95
C GLU A 18 -8.00 -0.80 -3.81
N LEU A 19 -7.57 -2.02 -4.12
CA LEU A 19 -6.98 -2.92 -3.13
C LEU A 19 -5.84 -2.24 -2.37
N TYR A 20 -4.89 -1.63 -3.09
CA TYR A 20 -3.73 -1.00 -2.46
C TYR A 20 -4.14 0.18 -1.58
N ALA A 21 -5.10 1.00 -2.02
CA ALA A 21 -5.64 2.09 -1.20
C ALA A 21 -6.30 1.57 0.09
N ARG A 22 -7.08 0.49 0.02
CA ARG A 22 -7.71 -0.15 1.18
C ARG A 22 -6.68 -0.72 2.16
N MET A 23 -5.66 -1.42 1.66
CA MET A 23 -4.57 -1.93 2.49
C MET A 23 -3.83 -0.79 3.20
N LEU A 24 -3.52 0.30 2.49
CA LEU A 24 -2.84 1.45 3.11
C LEU A 24 -3.68 2.15 4.17
N PHE A 25 -5.00 2.19 4.00
CA PHE A 25 -5.88 2.74 5.03
C PHE A 25 -5.73 1.98 6.36
N GLU A 26 -5.69 0.65 6.31
CA GLU A 26 -5.49 -0.20 7.49
C GLU A 26 -4.10 -0.02 8.10
N ILE A 27 -3.07 0.09 7.26
CA ILE A 27 -1.70 0.36 7.69
C ILE A 27 -1.59 1.71 8.40
N VAL A 28 -2.14 2.78 7.83
CA VAL A 28 -2.08 4.12 8.40
C VAL A 28 -2.85 4.18 9.72
N ARG A 29 -3.93 3.41 9.85
CA ARG A 29 -4.68 3.27 11.10
C ARG A 29 -3.85 2.59 12.20
N SER A 30 -3.09 1.56 11.87
CA SER A 30 -2.34 0.76 12.86
C SER A 30 -0.95 1.30 13.19
N HIS A 31 -0.40 2.22 12.40
CA HIS A 31 0.94 2.77 12.60
C HIS A 31 0.91 4.22 13.11
N ALA A 32 1.93 4.59 13.88
CA ALA A 32 2.05 5.92 14.47
C ALA A 32 2.67 6.95 13.51
N ASN A 33 3.54 6.48 12.61
CA ASN A 33 4.41 7.32 11.80
C ASN A 33 4.26 7.08 10.28
N VAL A 34 3.24 6.33 9.85
CA VAL A 34 2.96 6.10 8.43
C VAL A 34 1.88 7.07 7.93
N TYR A 35 2.12 7.67 6.78
CA TYR A 35 1.14 8.48 6.07
C TYR A 35 1.16 8.12 4.59
N TYR A 36 0.09 8.44 3.86
CA TYR A 36 -0.02 8.08 2.46
C TYR A 36 -0.38 9.26 1.55
N THR A 37 0.08 9.17 0.31
CA THR A 37 -0.25 10.10 -0.78
C THR A 37 -0.80 9.29 -1.94
N LEU A 38 -1.98 9.63 -2.43
CA LEU A 38 -2.55 9.04 -3.64
C LEU A 38 -2.37 10.02 -4.80
N ILE A 39 -1.66 9.58 -5.84
CA ILE A 39 -1.27 10.36 -7.00
C ILE A 39 -2.04 9.81 -8.22
N PRO A 40 -2.97 10.58 -8.82
CA PRO A 40 -3.57 10.22 -10.10
C PRO A 40 -2.48 10.11 -11.17
N ALA A 41 -2.46 9.03 -11.95
CA ALA A 41 -1.41 8.77 -12.93
C ALA A 41 -1.31 9.87 -14.00
N ASP A 42 -2.44 10.52 -14.33
CA ASP A 42 -2.53 11.67 -15.24
C ASP A 42 -1.91 12.96 -14.67
N LEU A 43 -1.67 13.01 -13.35
CA LEU A 43 -0.98 14.10 -12.67
C LEU A 43 0.44 13.72 -12.24
N ASN A 44 0.89 12.50 -12.51
CA ASN A 44 2.25 12.09 -12.20
C ASN A 44 3.22 12.60 -13.30
N PRO A 45 4.23 13.43 -12.96
CA PRO A 45 5.20 13.90 -13.95
C PRO A 45 6.10 12.79 -14.53
N GLU A 46 6.18 11.64 -13.85
CA GLU A 46 6.95 10.49 -14.31
C GLU A 46 6.07 9.52 -15.12
N GLU A 47 6.58 9.03 -16.26
CA GLU A 47 5.94 7.97 -17.04
C GLU A 47 6.04 6.63 -16.29
N VAL A 48 5.06 6.38 -15.42
CA VAL A 48 4.92 5.11 -14.70
C VAL A 48 3.62 4.42 -15.06
N THR A 49 3.63 3.09 -15.00
CA THR A 49 2.41 2.29 -15.23
C THR A 49 1.70 2.03 -13.89
N PRO A 50 0.49 2.56 -13.67
CA PRO A 50 -0.26 2.26 -12.45
C PRO A 50 -0.83 0.82 -12.45
N PRO A 51 -0.95 0.20 -11.27
CA PRO A 51 -0.61 0.74 -9.95
C PRO A 51 0.89 0.69 -9.66
N LEU A 52 1.42 1.74 -9.04
CA LEU A 52 2.76 1.76 -8.46
C LEU A 52 2.67 2.14 -6.98
N VAL A 53 3.29 1.34 -6.11
CA VAL A 53 3.42 1.63 -4.68
C VAL A 53 4.88 1.96 -4.38
N LEU A 54 5.11 3.08 -3.71
CA LEU A 54 6.42 3.54 -3.27
C LEU A 54 6.41 3.68 -1.74
N VAL A 55 7.37 3.05 -1.07
CA VAL A 55 7.58 3.23 0.38
C VAL A 55 8.86 4.02 0.58
N SER A 56 8.75 5.21 1.17
CA SER A 56 9.85 6.18 1.32
C SER A 56 10.64 6.40 0.01
N GLY A 57 9.91 6.51 -1.10
CA GLY A 57 10.47 6.69 -2.43
C GLY A 57 11.01 5.44 -3.12
N THR A 58 10.99 4.28 -2.47
CA THR A 58 11.43 3.01 -3.06
C THR A 58 10.25 2.23 -3.61
N PRO A 59 10.25 1.85 -4.91
CA PRO A 59 9.20 1.00 -5.48
C PRO A 59 9.08 -0.34 -4.76
N VAL A 60 7.84 -0.76 -4.48
CA VAL A 60 7.54 -2.10 -3.98
C VAL A 60 7.02 -2.94 -5.14
N HIS A 61 7.69 -4.05 -5.40
CA HIS A 61 7.35 -4.96 -6.49
C HIS A 61 6.80 -6.27 -5.93
N PRO A 62 5.76 -6.84 -6.56
CA PRO A 62 5.30 -8.17 -6.20
C PRO A 62 6.33 -9.21 -6.63
N GLU A 63 6.61 -10.17 -5.75
CA GLU A 63 7.52 -11.29 -6.00
C GLU A 63 6.99 -12.19 -7.13
N ASP A 64 5.66 -12.31 -7.25
CA ASP A 64 4.99 -13.07 -8.32
C ASP A 64 4.83 -12.27 -9.64
N GLY A 65 5.18 -10.98 -9.65
CA GLY A 65 5.04 -10.10 -10.80
C GLY A 65 3.62 -9.60 -11.08
N VAL A 66 2.63 -9.97 -10.27
CA VAL A 66 1.20 -9.73 -10.52
C VAL A 66 0.59 -8.78 -9.48
N ILE A 67 0.68 -9.08 -8.20
CA ILE A 67 -0.05 -8.35 -7.16
C ILE A 67 0.72 -8.31 -5.84
N LEU A 68 0.73 -7.14 -5.20
CA LEU A 68 1.35 -7.00 -3.89
C LEU A 68 0.54 -7.73 -2.84
N THR A 69 1.19 -8.68 -2.19
CA THR A 69 0.68 -9.42 -1.04
C THR A 69 0.87 -8.61 0.25
N PRO A 70 0.07 -8.86 1.30
CA PRO A 70 0.24 -8.21 2.60
C PRO A 70 1.68 -8.28 3.16
N PRO A 71 2.37 -9.45 3.16
CA PRO A 71 3.73 -9.53 3.69
C PRO A 71 4.75 -8.71 2.92
N GLU A 72 4.58 -8.50 1.62
CA GLU A 72 5.48 -7.65 0.83
C GLU A 72 5.37 -6.19 1.23
N VAL A 73 4.14 -5.70 1.40
CA VAL A 73 3.89 -4.31 1.85
C VAL A 73 4.40 -4.11 3.27
N LEU A 74 4.12 -5.04 4.18
CA LEU A 74 4.57 -4.96 5.58
C LEU A 74 6.10 -5.01 5.69
N ARG A 75 6.78 -5.89 4.94
CA ARG A 75 8.25 -5.94 4.89
C ARG A 75 8.86 -4.64 4.36
N ALA A 76 8.24 -4.00 3.38
CA ALA A 76 8.70 -2.72 2.86
C ALA A 76 8.57 -1.60 3.91
N LEU A 77 7.48 -1.58 4.66
CA LEU A 77 7.24 -0.62 5.75
C LEU A 77 8.20 -0.81 6.92
N GLU A 78 8.41 -2.05 7.35
CA GLU A 78 9.37 -2.38 8.43
C GLU A 78 10.78 -1.91 8.06
N LYS A 79 11.23 -2.19 6.83
CA LYS A 79 12.53 -1.72 6.32
C LYS A 79 12.65 -0.20 6.29
N ALA A 80 11.53 0.50 6.11
CA ALA A 80 11.47 1.96 6.13
C ALA A 80 11.35 2.56 7.54
N GLY A 81 11.24 1.72 8.58
CA GLY A 81 11.11 2.16 9.97
C GLY A 81 9.68 2.53 10.37
N ALA A 82 8.68 1.84 9.82
CA ALA A 82 7.30 1.98 10.28
C ALA A 82 7.15 1.46 11.71
N GLU A 83 6.44 2.21 12.54
CA GLU A 83 6.26 1.95 13.96
C GLU A 83 4.77 1.75 14.24
N LEU A 84 4.44 0.64 14.90
CA LEU A 84 3.07 0.41 15.36
C LEU A 84 2.66 1.49 16.35
N ARG A 85 1.39 1.90 16.26
CA ARG A 85 0.79 2.77 17.25
C ARG A 85 0.62 2.01 18.57
N GLU A 86 0.88 2.70 19.68
CA GLU A 86 0.70 2.13 21.01
C GLU A 86 -0.72 1.55 21.18
N GLY A 87 -0.80 0.31 21.68
CA GLY A 87 -2.07 -0.42 21.84
C GLY A 87 -2.71 -0.93 20.55
N SER A 88 -2.05 -0.78 19.40
CA SER A 88 -2.52 -1.35 18.11
C SER A 88 -1.84 -2.68 17.81
N SER A 89 -2.56 -3.56 17.13
CA SER A 89 -2.01 -4.81 16.58
C SER A 89 -1.52 -4.59 15.15
N PRO A 90 -0.55 -5.40 14.65
CA PRO A 90 -0.23 -5.45 13.23
C PRO A 90 -1.50 -5.69 12.39
N PRO A 91 -1.68 -4.99 11.27
CA PRO A 91 -2.91 -5.07 10.48
C PRO A 91 -2.97 -6.34 9.60
N GLU A 92 -2.02 -7.27 9.73
CA GLU A 92 -1.78 -8.36 8.79
C GLU A 92 -3.02 -9.21 8.50
N GLU A 93 -3.78 -9.60 9.52
CA GLU A 93 -5.02 -10.37 9.36
C GLU A 93 -6.03 -9.61 8.49
N ARG A 94 -6.26 -8.32 8.79
CA ARG A 94 -7.18 -7.49 8.01
C ARG A 94 -6.67 -7.27 6.58
N LEU A 95 -5.36 -7.16 6.38
CA LEU A 95 -4.79 -7.04 5.03
C LEU A 95 -5.02 -8.31 4.20
N TRP A 96 -4.91 -9.49 4.82
CA TRP A 96 -5.24 -10.75 4.16
C TRP A 96 -6.72 -10.84 3.80
N GLU A 97 -7.63 -10.44 4.68
CA GLU A 97 -9.06 -10.38 4.35
C GLU A 97 -9.32 -9.50 3.12
N LEU A 98 -8.74 -8.30 3.07
CA LEU A 98 -8.88 -7.39 1.93
C LEU A 98 -8.32 -7.99 0.63
N TYR A 99 -7.19 -8.70 0.73
CA TYR A 99 -6.56 -9.36 -0.40
C TYR A 99 -7.43 -10.50 -0.94
N GLU A 100 -7.99 -11.33 -0.07
CA GLU A 100 -8.89 -12.43 -0.46
C GLU A 100 -10.24 -11.95 -0.97
N GLU A 101 -10.82 -10.89 -0.39
CA GLU A 101 -12.01 -10.21 -0.91
C GLU A 101 -11.77 -9.77 -2.37
N PHE A 102 -10.63 -9.13 -2.63
CA PHE A 102 -10.24 -8.70 -3.98
C PHE A 102 -10.09 -9.87 -4.96
N LEU A 103 -9.42 -10.96 -4.55
CA LEU A 103 -9.25 -12.14 -5.41
C LEU A 103 -10.58 -12.86 -5.69
N SER A 104 -11.50 -12.81 -4.73
CA SER A 104 -12.83 -13.41 -4.84
C SER A 104 -13.81 -12.54 -5.64
N GLY A 105 -13.46 -11.28 -5.92
CA GLY A 105 -14.33 -10.32 -6.62
C GLY A 105 -15.49 -9.80 -5.78
N ILE A 106 -15.32 -9.75 -4.45
CA ILE A 106 -16.31 -9.28 -3.47
C ILE A 106 -16.08 -7.81 -3.12
#